data_AF-A0A968DLV0-F1
#
_entry.id   AF-A0A968DLV0-F1
#
_cell.length_a   1.000
_cell.length_b   1.000
_cell.length_c   1.000
_cell.angle_alpha   90.00
_cell.angle_beta   90.00
_cell.angle_gamma   90.00
#
_symmetry.space_group_name_H-M   'P 1'
#
loop_
_entity.id
_entity.type
_entity.pdbx_description
1 polymer ?
#
loop_
_entity_poly.entity_id
_entity_poly.type
_entity_poly.pdbx_seq_one_letter_code
_entity_poly.pdbx_strand_id
1 'polypeptide(L)' 'DLVITDVRLPGMSGFDMVRRIKRFNPDIPVIMITAYSTEQGKKEADELGVKR' A
#
# COMPACT_ATOMS: atom_id res chain seq x y z
N ASP A 1 -10.01 -3.18 -12.19
CA ASP A 1 -9.25 -4.09 -11.30
C ASP A 1 -8.94 -3.43 -9.97
N LEU A 2 -8.60 -4.22 -8.94
CA LEU A 2 -8.34 -3.78 -7.58
C LEU A 2 -7.26 -4.66 -6.96
N VAL A 3 -6.34 -4.06 -6.21
CA VAL A 3 -5.32 -4.79 -5.44
C VAL A 3 -5.60 -4.63 -3.95
N ILE A 4 -5.56 -5.74 -3.23
CA ILE A 4 -5.67 -5.79 -1.77
C ILE A 4 -4.40 -6.45 -1.23
N THR A 5 -3.71 -5.82 -0.28
CA THR A 5 -2.45 -6.34 0.28
C THR A 5 -2.27 -5.95 1.75
N ASP A 6 -1.38 -6.66 2.45
CA ASP A 6 -0.89 -6.23 3.77
C ASP A 6 0.36 -5.33 3.63
N VAL A 7 0.62 -4.54 4.67
CA VAL A 7 1.86 -3.78 4.87
C VAL A 7 3.05 -4.72 5.06
N ARG A 8 2.87 -5.86 5.73
CA ARG A 8 3.95 -6.84 5.91
C ARG A 8 3.83 -7.96 4.88
N LEU A 9 4.78 -8.01 3.96
CA LEU A 9 4.93 -9.12 3.02
C LEU A 9 6.30 -9.79 3.25
N PRO A 10 6.44 -11.08 2.92
CA PRO A 10 7.75 -11.72 2.91
C PRO A 10 8.69 -11.04 1.89
N GLY A 11 9.83 -10.53 2.35
CA GLY A 11 10.88 -9.97 1.48
C GLY A 11 10.66 -8.55 0.97
N MET A 12 9.51 -7.91 1.23
CA MET A 12 9.29 -6.48 0.95
C MET A 12 8.16 -5.88 1.78
N SER A 13 8.06 -4.55 1.81
CA SER A 13 6.88 -3.87 2.36
C SER A 13 5.73 -3.86 1.36
N GLY A 14 4.49 -3.89 1.85
CA GLY A 14 3.30 -3.61 1.04
C GLY A 14 3.38 -2.24 0.36
N PHE A 15 3.99 -1.25 1.01
CA PHE A 15 4.22 0.06 0.40
C PHE A 15 5.17 0.02 -0.79
N ASP A 16 6.23 -0.79 -0.73
CA ASP A 16 7.15 -0.98 -1.85
C ASP A 16 6.43 -1.59 -3.05
N MET A 17 5.53 -2.54 -2.78
CA MET A 17 4.67 -3.14 -3.78
C MET A 17 3.74 -2.10 -4.42
N VAL A 18 3.06 -1.27 -3.61
CA VAL A 18 2.20 -0.19 -4.15
C VAL A 18 3.00 0.77 -5.00
N ARG A 19 4.20 1.19 -4.56
CA ARG A 19 5.06 2.09 -5.35
C ARG A 19 5.43 1.46 -6.70
N ARG A 20 5.68 0.15 -6.76
CA ARG A 20 5.92 -0.57 -8.03
C ARG A 20 4.69 -0.59 -8.92
N ILE A 21 3.51 -0.90 -8.35
CA ILE A 21 2.24 -0.95 -9.10
C ILE A 21 1.90 0.42 -9.67
N LYS A 22 1.96 1.48 -8.85
CA LYS A 22 1.63 2.85 -9.27
C LYS A 22 2.57 3.41 -10.34
N ARG A 23 3.82 2.93 -10.42
CA ARG A 23 4.72 3.24 -11.55
C ARG A 23 4.28 2.62 -12.87
N PHE A 24 3.64 1.46 -12.82
CA PHE A 24 3.14 0.78 -14.00
C PHE A 24 1.75 1.26 -14.41
N ASN A 25 0.84 1.39 -13.43
CA ASN A 25 -0.49 1.92 -13.63
C ASN A 25 -0.89 2.78 -12.41
N PRO A 26 -0.87 4.12 -12.53
CA PRO A 26 -1.17 5.03 -11.42
C PRO A 26 -2.64 4.99 -11.00
N ASP A 27 -3.54 4.56 -11.88
CA ASP A 27 -4.99 4.62 -11.67
C ASP A 27 -5.55 3.37 -10.98
N ILE A 28 -4.77 2.28 -10.90
CA ILE A 28 -5.23 1.07 -10.19
C ILE A 28 -5.47 1.39 -8.71
N PRO A 29 -6.70 1.18 -8.19
CA PRO A 29 -6.97 1.36 -6.78
C PRO A 29 -6.27 0.27 -5.97
N VAL A 30 -5.73 0.66 -4.81
CA VAL A 30 -5.08 -0.27 -3.87
C VAL A 30 -5.64 -0.05 -2.48
N ILE A 31 -6.06 -1.15 -1.84
CA ILE A 31 -6.48 -1.19 -0.45
C ILE A 31 -5.42 -1.93 0.36
N MET A 32 -4.96 -1.32 1.46
CA MET A 32 -4.06 -1.98 2.39
C MET A 32 -4.75 -2.34 3.69
N ILE A 33 -4.75 -3.63 4.00
CA ILE A 33 -5.32 -4.19 5.22
C ILE A 33 -4.16 -4.60 6.12
N THR A 34 -4.04 -4.03 7.30
CA THR A 34 -3.00 -4.43 8.24
C THR A 34 -3.51 -4.43 9.67
N ALA A 35 -3.08 -5.42 10.46
CA ALA A 35 -3.37 -5.49 11.89
C ALA A 35 -2.51 -4.51 12.73
N TYR A 36 -1.47 -3.91 12.14
CA TYR A 36 -0.54 -3.00 12.80
C TYR A 36 -0.69 -1.58 12.28
N SER A 37 -1.52 -0.77 12.93
CA SER A 37 -1.73 0.63 12.61
C SER A 37 -0.75 1.52 13.39
N THR A 38 0.38 1.84 12.76
CA THR A 38 1.32 2.86 13.26
C THR A 38 1.06 4.22 12.60
N GLU A 39 1.34 5.31 13.31
CA GLU A 39 1.19 6.67 12.76
C GLU A 39 2.08 6.89 11.53
N GLN A 40 3.31 6.37 11.56
CA GLN A 40 4.21 6.42 10.40
C GLN A 40 3.63 5.68 9.20
N GLY A 41 3.02 4.51 9.44
CA GLY A 41 2.33 3.79 8.38
C GLY A 41 1.18 4.62 7.80
N LYS A 42 0.36 5.30 8.61
CA LYS A 42 -0.76 6.13 8.12
C LYS A 42 -0.29 7.19 7.14
N LYS A 43 0.71 7.96 7.55
CA LYS A 43 1.28 9.01 6.73
C LYS A 43 1.76 8.49 5.36
N GLU A 44 2.45 7.35 5.34
CA GLU A 44 2.96 6.77 4.10
C GLU A 44 1.84 6.27 3.17
N ALA A 45 0.71 5.78 3.70
CA ALA A 45 -0.45 5.40 2.90
C ALA A 45 -1.16 6.61 2.28
N ASP A 46 -1.29 7.69 3.04
CA ASP A 46 -1.90 8.93 2.56
C ASP A 46 -1.08 9.54 1.42
N GLU A 47 0.25 9.58 1.56
CA GLU A 47 1.19 10.00 0.52
C GLU A 47 1.16 9.11 -0.74
N LEU A 48 0.63 7.90 -0.60
CA LEU A 48 0.49 6.90 -1.66
C LEU A 48 -0.90 6.89 -2.31
N GLY A 49 -1.88 7.60 -1.75
CA GLY A 49 -3.28 7.53 -2.15
C GLY A 49 -3.89 6.14 -1.94
N VAL A 50 -3.37 5.38 -0.96
CA VAL A 50 -3.84 4.04 -0.62
C VAL A 50 -4.94 4.16 0.43
N LYS A 51 -6.04 3.41 0.22
CA LYS A 51 -7.12 3.33 1.21
C LYS A 51 -6.85 2.18 2.19
N ARG A 52 -7.25 2.33 3.44
CA ARG A 52 -7.08 1.35 4.51
C ARG A 52 -8.40 1.01 5.15
#